data_AF-A0A524MQI5-F1
#
_entry.id   AF-A0A524MQI5-F1
#
_cell.length_a   1.000
_cell.length_b   1.000
_cell.length_c   1.000
_cell.angle_alpha   90.00
_cell.angle_beta   90.00
_cell.angle_gamma   90.00
#
_symmetry.space_group_name_H-M   'P 1'
#
loop_
_entity.id
_entity.type
_entity.pdbx_description
1 polymer ?
#
loop_
_entity_poly.entity_id
_entity_poly.type
_entity_poly.pdbx_seq_one_letter_code
_entity_poly.pdbx_strand_id
1 'polypeptide(L)'
;MADDDEPGDSIDPFAGLPLFGDLSRALSGQGPLNWDAARQFAVLASSGGGLLAGTGTTTPANVDPAVRIKYGELAQIARLHVADVMQLEVPDTEPSVATAEQWAQQTLEAYRPLFTDLATSLGSTDELPTELSTDPMAQMMAGFGKMMAPAMMGMSVGSMVGNLARRAFGVYDLPIPRATPALVLVPSNIDTFAEEWSIQLDEMRLWVLAHELAGLTLFSVDHIADHLRSLVQRHVGAFRPDPSAITDKLTSLEMDQSDPMAAMQAAFGDPEVLLGAVRSPEQQALEPQLDAAVAVTIGAIDWVVDAVSVRIIGGNALQIAEAVRRRRAETSP
;
A
#
# COMPACT_ATOMS: atom_id res chain seq x y z
N MET A 1 27.63 -60.49 1.98
CA MET A 1 28.36 -59.22 2.19
C MET A 1 27.50 -58.17 1.51
N ALA A 2 26.89 -57.30 2.31
CA ALA A 2 25.95 -56.29 1.86
C ALA A 2 26.73 -54.98 1.69
N ASP A 3 26.52 -54.32 0.55
CA ASP A 3 26.95 -52.95 0.26
C ASP A 3 26.02 -51.98 1.01
N ASP A 4 26.61 -51.06 1.77
CA ASP A 4 25.95 -49.84 2.27
C ASP A 4 26.52 -48.66 1.45
N ASP A 5 25.68 -48.09 0.58
CA ASP A 5 25.89 -46.79 -0.06
C ASP A 5 25.45 -45.67 0.91
N GLU A 6 26.40 -44.91 1.45
CA GLU A 6 26.11 -43.62 2.11
C GLU A 6 25.93 -42.51 1.06
N PRO A 7 24.88 -41.68 1.14
CA PRO A 7 24.69 -40.56 0.23
C PRO A 7 25.65 -39.41 0.59
N GLY A 8 26.30 -38.86 -0.44
CA GLY A 8 27.30 -37.81 -0.34
C GLY A 8 26.82 -36.59 0.45
N ASP A 9 27.53 -36.34 1.53
CA ASP A 9 27.45 -35.14 2.36
C ASP A 9 27.80 -33.93 1.47
N SER A 10 26.82 -33.05 1.24
CA SER A 10 27.04 -31.81 0.52
C SER A 10 27.94 -30.92 1.36
N ILE A 11 29.22 -30.85 1.00
CA ILE A 11 30.21 -29.98 1.62
C ILE A 11 29.76 -28.54 1.38
N ASP A 12 29.11 -27.93 2.38
CA ASP A 12 28.84 -26.51 2.43
C ASP A 12 30.17 -25.79 2.70
N PRO A 13 30.77 -25.10 1.70
CA PRO A 13 32.11 -24.54 1.82
C PRO A 13 32.20 -23.37 2.80
N PHE A 14 31.08 -23.00 3.45
CA PHE A 14 30.98 -21.88 4.38
C PHE A 14 30.60 -22.28 5.81
N ALA A 15 30.47 -23.58 6.12
CA ALA A 15 30.06 -24.09 7.44
C ALA A 15 31.03 -23.76 8.60
N GLY A 16 32.22 -23.22 8.31
CA GLY A 16 33.28 -22.93 9.30
C GLY A 16 33.31 -21.50 9.87
N LEU A 17 32.43 -20.58 9.43
CA LEU A 17 32.47 -19.19 9.87
C LEU A 17 31.29 -18.88 10.83
N PRO A 18 31.53 -18.68 12.15
CA PRO A 18 30.45 -18.50 13.13
C PRO A 18 29.57 -17.27 12.88
N LEU A 19 30.08 -16.26 12.18
CA LEU A 19 29.29 -15.09 11.75
C LEU A 19 28.22 -15.43 10.71
N PHE A 20 28.44 -16.42 9.84
CA PHE A 20 27.51 -16.78 8.76
C PHE A 20 26.36 -17.68 9.23
N GLY A 21 26.56 -18.50 10.26
CA GLY A 21 25.50 -19.33 10.84
C GLY A 21 24.44 -18.52 11.58
N ASP A 22 24.85 -17.46 12.28
CA ASP A 22 23.91 -16.54 12.91
C ASP A 22 23.25 -15.60 11.89
N LEU A 23 23.95 -15.25 10.81
CA LEU A 23 23.40 -14.49 9.68
C LEU A 23 22.37 -15.32 8.87
N SER A 24 22.66 -16.59 8.61
CA SER A 24 21.74 -17.49 7.91
C SER A 24 20.51 -17.84 8.76
N ARG A 25 20.64 -17.89 10.08
CA ARG A 25 19.51 -18.03 11.01
C ARG A 25 18.69 -16.74 11.13
N ALA A 26 19.33 -15.58 11.06
CA ALA A 26 18.65 -14.28 10.99
C ALA A 26 17.93 -14.03 9.65
N LEU A 27 18.49 -14.54 8.54
CA LEU A 27 17.91 -14.47 7.20
C LEU A 27 16.79 -15.51 6.98
N SER A 28 16.90 -16.71 7.55
CA SER A 28 15.87 -17.75 7.42
C SER A 28 14.58 -17.46 8.21
N GLY A 29 14.61 -16.50 9.14
CA GLY A 29 13.41 -15.96 9.80
C GLY A 29 12.78 -14.76 9.09
N GLN A 30 13.46 -14.15 8.13
CA GLN A 30 12.91 -13.07 7.30
C GLN A 30 12.12 -13.71 6.17
N GLY A 31 10.79 -13.54 6.19
CA GLY A 31 9.94 -13.91 5.06
C GLY A 31 10.33 -13.15 3.78
N PRO A 32 9.58 -13.32 2.68
CA PRO A 32 9.89 -12.70 1.37
C PRO A 32 9.93 -11.16 1.39
N LEU A 33 9.50 -10.55 2.49
CA LEU A 33 9.49 -9.12 2.73
C LEU A 33 10.05 -8.80 4.13
N ASN A 34 10.93 -7.81 4.22
CA ASN A 34 11.41 -7.27 5.49
C ASN A 34 10.39 -6.27 6.07
N TRP A 35 9.60 -6.73 7.04
CA TRP A 35 8.52 -5.95 7.67
C TRP A 35 9.02 -4.79 8.52
N ASP A 36 10.22 -4.90 9.10
CA ASP A 36 10.81 -3.80 9.86
C ASP A 36 11.20 -2.64 8.95
N ALA A 37 11.83 -2.96 7.81
CA ALA A 37 12.09 -1.98 6.76
C ALA A 37 10.78 -1.34 6.27
N ALA A 38 9.75 -2.14 5.98
CA ALA A 38 8.45 -1.60 5.54
C ALA A 38 7.84 -0.62 6.55
N ARG A 39 7.84 -0.96 7.84
CA ARG A 39 7.32 -0.05 8.88
C ARG A 39 8.14 1.24 8.99
N GLN A 40 9.46 1.14 8.99
CA GLN A 40 10.34 2.31 9.10
C GLN A 40 10.15 3.28 7.92
N PHE A 41 10.12 2.75 6.70
CA PHE A 41 9.95 3.55 5.50
C PHE A 41 8.53 4.10 5.34
N ALA A 42 7.51 3.39 5.82
CA ALA A 42 6.16 3.91 5.88
C ALA A 42 6.04 5.14 6.78
N VAL A 43 6.63 5.09 7.98
CA VAL A 43 6.65 6.24 8.92
C VAL A 43 7.48 7.41 8.36
N LEU A 44 8.62 7.11 7.73
CA LEU A 44 9.48 8.12 7.11
C LEU A 44 8.75 8.84 5.97
N ALA A 45 8.15 8.08 5.05
CA ALA A 45 7.42 8.64 3.91
C ALA A 45 6.11 9.35 4.34
N SER A 46 5.42 8.88 5.38
CA SER A 46 4.18 9.52 5.87
C SER A 46 4.42 10.87 6.56
N SER A 47 5.58 11.06 7.17
CA SER A 47 5.96 12.33 7.80
C SER A 47 6.53 13.36 6.80
N GLY A 48 6.64 12.99 5.52
CA GLY A 48 7.25 13.84 4.48
C GLY A 48 8.78 13.88 4.54
N GLY A 49 9.41 13.00 5.35
CA GLY A 49 10.85 12.85 5.39
C GLY A 49 11.34 12.04 4.18
N GLY A 50 12.20 12.63 3.35
CA GLY A 50 13.00 11.86 2.40
C GLY A 50 14.20 11.20 3.10
N LEU A 51 14.86 10.25 2.44
CA LEU A 51 16.13 9.63 2.91
C LEU A 51 17.23 10.65 3.29
N LEU A 52 17.11 11.89 2.81
CA LEU A 52 18.04 13.01 3.05
C LEU A 52 17.44 14.17 3.85
N ALA A 53 16.18 14.06 4.31
CA ALA A 53 15.59 15.07 5.18
C ALA A 53 16.24 14.93 6.57
N GLY A 54 17.27 15.74 6.82
CA GLY A 54 18.11 15.65 8.01
C GLY A 54 17.29 15.64 9.30
N THR A 55 17.43 14.54 10.07
CA THR A 55 17.19 14.31 11.52
C THR A 55 15.99 14.95 12.23
N GLY A 56 15.09 15.61 11.51
CA GLY A 56 13.89 16.24 12.06
C GLY A 56 12.72 15.27 12.05
N THR A 57 12.84 14.12 12.71
CA THR A 57 11.66 13.32 13.04
C THR A 57 10.85 14.09 14.07
N THR A 58 9.93 14.95 13.62
CA THR A 58 8.92 15.50 14.54
C THR A 58 8.06 14.34 14.97
N THR A 59 8.15 13.94 16.24
CA THR A 59 7.20 12.98 16.80
C THR A 59 5.80 13.54 16.56
N PRO A 60 4.96 12.85 15.76
CA PRO A 60 3.63 13.36 15.47
C PRO A 60 2.88 13.50 16.80
N ALA A 61 2.30 14.68 17.03
CA ALA A 61 1.50 14.91 18.22
C ALA A 61 0.32 13.94 18.20
N ASN A 62 0.01 13.34 19.35
CA ASN A 62 -1.18 12.50 19.45
C ASN A 62 -2.42 13.35 19.14
N VAL A 63 -3.40 12.77 18.46
CA VAL A 63 -4.65 13.46 18.12
C VAL A 63 -5.41 13.81 19.40
N ASP A 64 -5.82 15.08 19.50
CA ASP A 64 -6.56 15.62 20.65
C ASP A 64 -7.83 14.79 20.96
N PRO A 65 -8.08 14.42 22.23
CA PRO A 65 -9.31 13.76 22.63
C PRO A 65 -10.60 14.44 22.18
N ALA A 66 -10.64 15.77 22.10
CA ALA A 66 -11.81 16.51 21.63
C ALA A 66 -12.15 16.20 20.16
N VAL A 67 -11.14 15.98 19.32
CA VAL A 67 -11.33 15.58 17.92
C VAL A 67 -11.97 14.20 17.84
N ARG A 68 -11.57 13.27 18.71
CA ARG A 68 -12.16 11.91 18.80
C ARG A 68 -13.65 11.97 19.13
N ILE A 69 -14.02 12.76 20.13
CA ILE A 69 -15.41 12.97 20.53
C ILE A 69 -16.22 13.54 19.37
N LYS A 70 -15.67 14.54 18.67
CA LYS A 70 -16.34 15.19 17.54
C LYS A 70 -16.63 14.23 16.38
N TYR A 71 -15.67 13.38 16.00
CA TYR A 71 -15.91 12.34 14.99
C TYR A 71 -16.98 11.33 15.45
N GLY A 72 -16.98 10.97 16.73
CA GLY A 72 -18.03 10.12 17.32
C GLY A 72 -19.43 10.71 17.14
N GLU A 73 -19.62 11.99 17.48
CA GLU A 73 -20.90 12.70 17.33
C GLU A 73 -21.35 12.78 15.87
N LEU A 74 -20.45 13.21 14.97
CA LEU A 74 -20.76 13.36 13.55
C LEU A 74 -21.02 12.01 12.86
N ALA A 75 -20.34 10.93 13.28
CA ALA A 75 -20.53 9.61 12.72
C ALA A 75 -21.95 9.08 12.98
N GLN A 76 -22.55 9.39 14.13
CA GLN A 76 -23.94 8.99 14.41
C GLN A 76 -24.92 9.66 13.45
N ILE A 77 -24.69 10.93 13.11
CA ILE A 77 -25.49 11.65 12.11
C ILE A 77 -25.31 10.99 10.74
N ALA A 78 -24.06 10.87 10.27
CA ALA A 78 -23.77 10.30 8.95
C ALA A 78 -24.31 8.86 8.80
N ARG A 79 -24.18 8.02 9.83
CA ARG A 79 -24.65 6.63 9.85
C ARG A 79 -26.14 6.50 9.56
N LEU A 80 -26.97 7.33 10.19
CA LEU A 80 -28.42 7.31 9.97
C LEU A 80 -28.76 7.60 8.50
N HIS A 81 -28.08 8.57 7.90
CA HIS A 81 -28.32 8.94 6.50
C HIS A 81 -27.75 7.92 5.52
N VAL A 82 -26.59 7.33 5.79
CA VAL A 82 -26.02 6.25 4.97
C VAL A 82 -26.93 5.02 5.00
N ALA A 83 -27.42 4.62 6.17
CA ALA A 83 -28.36 3.52 6.31
C ALA A 83 -29.64 3.76 5.49
N ASP A 84 -30.19 4.97 5.56
CA ASP A 84 -31.39 5.34 4.79
C ASP A 84 -31.13 5.41 3.27
N VAL A 85 -29.99 5.92 2.82
CA VAL A 85 -29.68 5.98 1.37
C VAL A 85 -29.40 4.59 0.80
N MET A 86 -28.63 3.77 1.52
CA MET A 86 -28.23 2.43 1.05
C MET A 86 -29.33 1.40 1.27
N GLN A 87 -30.28 1.64 2.18
CA GLN A 87 -31.28 0.66 2.62
C GLN A 87 -30.63 -0.65 3.12
N LEU A 88 -29.47 -0.51 3.78
CA LEU A 88 -28.68 -1.60 4.37
C LEU A 88 -28.37 -1.28 5.83
N GLU A 89 -28.14 -2.33 6.61
CA GLU A 89 -27.63 -2.18 7.97
C GLU A 89 -26.17 -1.72 7.93
N VAL A 90 -25.89 -0.57 8.54
CA VAL A 90 -24.53 -0.01 8.60
C VAL A 90 -23.82 -0.60 9.82
N PRO A 91 -22.66 -1.28 9.66
CA PRO A 91 -21.95 -1.92 10.76
C PRO A 91 -21.64 -0.94 11.90
N ASP A 92 -21.96 -1.31 13.15
CA ASP A 92 -21.74 -0.49 14.34
C ASP A 92 -20.26 -0.42 14.78
N THR A 93 -19.42 0.09 13.87
CA THR A 93 -17.99 0.33 14.11
C THR A 93 -17.81 1.76 14.58
N GLU A 94 -17.22 1.94 15.76
CA GLU A 94 -16.90 3.28 16.28
C GLU A 94 -15.80 3.93 15.44
N PRO A 95 -15.92 5.24 15.12
CA PRO A 95 -14.88 5.97 14.42
C PRO A 95 -13.66 6.12 15.34
N SER A 96 -12.50 5.77 14.81
CA SER A 96 -11.21 6.06 15.42
C SER A 96 -10.45 7.07 14.58
N VAL A 97 -9.53 7.78 15.20
CA VAL A 97 -8.65 8.73 14.51
C VAL A 97 -7.21 8.30 14.67
N ALA A 98 -6.45 8.49 13.60
CA ALA A 98 -5.05 8.14 13.50
C ALA A 98 -4.25 9.33 12.94
N THR A 99 -2.97 9.41 13.29
CA THR A 99 -2.00 10.21 12.51
C THR A 99 -1.70 9.49 11.18
N ALA A 100 -1.07 10.18 10.22
CA ALA A 100 -0.67 9.57 8.96
C ALA A 100 0.25 8.35 9.19
N GLU A 101 1.18 8.43 10.14
CA GLU A 101 2.08 7.33 10.52
C GLU A 101 1.31 6.12 11.07
N GLN A 102 0.35 6.37 11.97
CA GLN A 102 -0.48 5.32 12.55
C GLN A 102 -1.35 4.67 11.48
N TRP A 103 -1.94 5.45 10.58
CA TRP A 103 -2.71 4.94 9.45
C TRP A 103 -1.85 4.08 8.51
N ALA A 104 -0.60 4.50 8.24
CA ALA A 104 0.33 3.76 7.40
C ALA A 104 0.66 2.38 8.01
N GLN A 105 0.95 2.33 9.32
CA GLN A 105 1.22 1.08 10.03
C GLN A 105 0.01 0.14 10.04
N GLN A 106 -1.18 0.67 10.33
CA GLN A 106 -2.42 -0.11 10.30
C GLN A 106 -2.72 -0.65 8.90
N THR A 107 -2.40 0.12 7.85
CA THR A 107 -2.58 -0.29 6.45
C THR A 107 -1.60 -1.39 6.05
N LEU A 108 -0.33 -1.31 6.47
CA LEU A 108 0.65 -2.39 6.29
C LEU A 108 0.18 -3.69 6.93
N GLU A 109 -0.35 -3.63 8.15
CA GLU A 109 -0.86 -4.82 8.85
C GLU A 109 -2.11 -5.38 8.16
N ALA A 110 -3.07 -4.51 7.80
CA ALA A 110 -4.33 -4.91 7.17
C ALA A 110 -4.13 -5.59 5.81
N TYR A 111 -3.12 -5.17 5.03
CA TYR A 111 -2.80 -5.73 3.72
C TYR A 111 -1.55 -6.62 3.74
N ARG A 112 -1.13 -7.05 4.94
CA ARG A 112 0.03 -7.95 5.11
C ARG A 112 -0.02 -9.19 4.21
N PRO A 113 -1.17 -9.90 4.06
CA PRO A 113 -1.27 -11.02 3.14
C PRO A 113 -0.99 -10.63 1.69
N LEU A 114 -1.60 -9.54 1.20
CA LEU A 114 -1.44 -9.07 -0.18
C LEU A 114 0.02 -8.70 -0.50
N PHE A 115 0.70 -7.98 0.40
CA PHE A 115 2.10 -7.64 0.19
C PHE A 115 3.03 -8.85 0.30
N THR A 116 2.66 -9.86 1.11
CA THR A 116 3.39 -11.13 1.17
C THR A 116 3.25 -11.88 -0.15
N ASP A 117 2.04 -11.98 -0.68
CA ASP A 117 1.76 -12.64 -1.96
C ASP A 117 2.48 -11.95 -3.12
N LEU A 118 2.51 -10.61 -3.11
CA LEU A 118 3.28 -9.81 -4.07
C LEU A 118 4.78 -10.12 -3.98
N ALA A 119 5.33 -10.10 -2.76
CA ALA A 119 6.76 -10.36 -2.54
C ALA A 119 7.15 -11.79 -2.92
N THR A 120 6.30 -12.78 -2.65
CA THR A 120 6.51 -14.16 -3.09
C THR A 120 6.48 -14.27 -4.62
N SER A 121 5.53 -13.60 -5.28
CA SER A 121 5.39 -13.63 -6.74
C SER A 121 6.60 -13.00 -7.44
N LEU A 122 7.15 -11.91 -6.88
CA LEU A 122 8.34 -11.22 -7.39
C LEU A 122 9.67 -11.88 -6.95
N GLY A 123 9.67 -12.59 -5.81
CA GLY A 123 10.84 -13.30 -5.31
C GLY A 123 11.09 -14.65 -5.98
N SER A 124 10.12 -15.16 -6.75
CA SER A 124 10.19 -16.43 -7.49
C SER A 124 11.07 -16.30 -8.74
N THR A 125 12.35 -15.97 -8.57
CA THR A 125 13.38 -16.01 -9.62
C THR A 125 14.09 -17.36 -9.56
N ASP A 126 13.41 -18.41 -10.03
CA ASP A 126 13.94 -19.78 -10.01
C ASP A 126 14.87 -20.11 -11.18
N GLU A 127 15.06 -19.21 -12.14
CA GLU A 127 15.93 -19.43 -13.30
C GLU A 127 16.94 -18.30 -13.46
N LEU A 128 18.11 -18.44 -12.82
CA LEU A 128 19.31 -17.85 -13.40
C LEU A 128 19.60 -18.63 -14.70
N PRO A 129 19.76 -17.96 -15.86
CA PRO A 129 20.19 -18.63 -17.08
C PRO A 129 21.44 -19.46 -16.81
N THR A 130 21.43 -20.73 -17.22
CA THR A 130 22.49 -21.70 -16.94
C THR A 130 23.86 -21.21 -17.45
N GLU A 131 23.90 -20.24 -18.36
CA GLU A 131 25.13 -19.63 -18.88
C GLU A 131 25.82 -18.67 -17.89
N LEU A 132 25.10 -18.02 -16.98
CA LEU A 132 25.66 -17.18 -15.90
C LEU A 132 26.15 -18.00 -14.70
N SER A 133 25.88 -19.31 -14.70
CA SER A 133 26.17 -20.21 -13.58
C SER A 133 27.65 -20.57 -13.42
N THR A 134 28.53 -20.13 -14.31
CA THR A 134 29.96 -20.53 -14.29
C THR A 134 30.94 -19.45 -13.83
N ASP A 135 30.52 -18.18 -13.72
CA ASP A 135 31.36 -17.11 -13.18
C ASP A 135 31.16 -16.98 -11.65
N PRO A 136 32.19 -17.24 -10.83
CA PRO A 136 32.13 -17.09 -9.38
C PRO A 136 31.74 -15.68 -8.92
N MET A 137 32.09 -14.63 -9.69
CA MET A 137 31.70 -13.25 -9.39
C MET A 137 30.20 -13.03 -9.60
N ALA A 138 29.64 -13.59 -10.67
CA ALA A 138 28.21 -13.50 -10.97
C ALA A 138 27.36 -14.23 -9.92
N GLN A 139 27.81 -15.40 -9.46
CA GLN A 139 27.15 -16.14 -8.37
C GLN A 139 27.15 -15.36 -7.06
N MET A 140 28.28 -14.71 -6.71
CA MET A 140 28.38 -13.89 -5.51
C MET A 140 27.44 -12.68 -5.58
N MET A 141 27.38 -11.99 -6.72
CA MET A 141 26.46 -10.87 -6.94
C MET A 141 24.99 -11.30 -6.89
N ALA A 142 24.65 -12.46 -7.46
CA ALA A 142 23.30 -13.02 -7.39
C ALA A 142 22.91 -13.39 -5.94
N GLY A 143 23.85 -13.97 -5.17
CA GLY A 143 23.65 -14.25 -3.75
C GLY A 143 23.40 -12.99 -2.92
N PHE A 144 24.16 -11.93 -3.18
CA PHE A 144 23.94 -10.62 -2.54
C PHE A 144 22.58 -10.01 -2.93
N GLY A 145 22.19 -10.09 -4.20
CA GLY A 145 20.88 -9.64 -4.68
C GLY A 145 19.73 -10.36 -3.98
N LYS A 146 19.80 -11.69 -3.86
CA LYS A 146 18.81 -12.50 -3.13
C LYS A 146 18.73 -12.13 -1.65
N MET A 147 19.87 -11.79 -1.02
CA MET A 147 19.91 -11.35 0.38
C MET A 147 19.29 -9.96 0.58
N MET A 148 19.46 -9.04 -0.38
CA MET A 148 18.96 -7.67 -0.29
C MET A 148 17.52 -7.50 -0.77
N ALA A 149 17.00 -8.43 -1.58
CA ALA A 149 15.67 -8.34 -2.18
C ALA A 149 14.52 -8.14 -1.15
N PRO A 150 14.45 -8.90 -0.03
CA PRO A 150 13.40 -8.68 0.97
C PRO A 150 13.46 -7.29 1.63
N ALA A 151 14.67 -6.75 1.81
CA ALA A 151 14.87 -5.41 2.37
C ALA A 151 14.40 -4.32 1.40
N MET A 152 14.78 -4.41 0.12
CA MET A 152 14.33 -3.49 -0.93
C MET A 152 12.81 -3.56 -1.12
N MET A 153 12.23 -4.76 -1.09
CA MET A 153 10.78 -4.96 -1.14
C MET A 153 10.08 -4.32 0.06
N GLY A 154 10.65 -4.47 1.27
CA GLY A 154 10.16 -3.79 2.45
C GLY A 154 10.18 -2.27 2.28
N MET A 155 11.29 -1.72 1.81
CA MET A 155 11.45 -0.28 1.57
C MET A 155 10.43 0.27 0.55
N SER A 156 10.19 -0.44 -0.56
CA SER A 156 9.27 0.00 -1.62
C SER A 156 7.82 -0.03 -1.13
N VAL A 157 7.38 -1.14 -0.52
CA VAL A 157 6.04 -1.28 0.06
C VAL A 157 5.81 -0.24 1.16
N GLY A 158 6.78 -0.08 2.06
CA GLY A 158 6.73 0.92 3.12
C GLY A 158 6.56 2.34 2.57
N SER A 159 7.43 2.75 1.65
CA SER A 159 7.40 4.08 1.06
C SER A 159 6.09 4.35 0.30
N MET A 160 5.58 3.35 -0.42
CA MET A 160 4.29 3.45 -1.12
C MET A 160 3.13 3.71 -0.15
N VAL A 161 3.03 2.91 0.91
CA VAL A 161 1.98 3.08 1.93
C VAL A 161 2.13 4.38 2.69
N GLY A 162 3.36 4.79 3.03
CA GLY A 162 3.62 6.07 3.69
C GLY A 162 3.25 7.27 2.82
N ASN A 163 3.55 7.22 1.51
CA ASN A 163 3.13 8.25 0.56
C ASN A 163 1.61 8.36 0.46
N LEU A 164 0.91 7.22 0.45
CA LEU A 164 -0.55 7.21 0.46
C LEU A 164 -1.12 7.80 1.77
N ALA A 165 -0.49 7.52 2.90
CA ALA A 165 -0.91 8.01 4.20
C ALA A 165 -0.90 9.54 4.33
N ARG A 166 -0.04 10.24 3.58
CA ARG A 166 0.00 11.71 3.55
C ARG A 166 -1.28 12.37 3.02
N ARG A 167 -2.06 11.61 2.25
CA ARG A 167 -3.25 12.13 1.57
C ARG A 167 -4.55 11.43 1.96
N ALA A 168 -4.48 10.24 2.55
CA ALA A 168 -5.64 9.48 2.99
C ALA A 168 -6.50 10.31 3.97
N PHE A 169 -7.79 10.37 3.72
CA PHE A 169 -8.78 10.82 4.70
C PHE A 169 -9.22 9.66 5.58
N GLY A 170 -9.29 8.45 5.03
CA GLY A 170 -9.67 7.26 5.78
C GLY A 170 -9.21 5.94 5.17
N VAL A 171 -9.88 4.86 5.54
CA VAL A 171 -9.61 3.48 5.10
C VAL A 171 -10.09 3.22 3.69
N TYR A 172 -11.29 3.71 3.35
CA TYR A 172 -12.02 3.33 2.14
C TYR A 172 -11.73 4.23 0.93
N ASP A 173 -10.79 5.17 1.06
CA ASP A 173 -10.15 5.84 -0.07
C ASP A 173 -9.44 4.84 -1.01
N LEU A 174 -8.98 3.71 -0.45
CA LEU A 174 -8.62 2.53 -1.22
C LEU A 174 -9.81 1.56 -1.24
N PRO A 175 -10.40 1.24 -2.40
CA PRO A 175 -11.48 0.28 -2.50
C PRO A 175 -10.95 -1.17 -2.42
N ILE A 176 -10.18 -1.49 -1.38
CA ILE A 176 -9.65 -2.84 -1.12
C ILE A 176 -10.24 -3.35 0.19
N PRO A 177 -11.04 -4.43 0.18
CA PRO A 177 -11.67 -4.96 1.39
C PRO A 177 -10.63 -5.46 2.40
N ARG A 178 -10.58 -4.86 3.59
CA ARG A 178 -9.79 -5.35 4.73
C ARG A 178 -10.43 -6.60 5.34
N ALA A 179 -9.62 -7.46 5.97
CA ALA A 179 -10.13 -8.64 6.68
C ALA A 179 -10.96 -8.26 7.92
N THR A 180 -10.49 -7.25 8.66
CA THR A 180 -11.21 -6.68 9.79
C THR A 180 -11.77 -5.32 9.37
N PRO A 181 -13.10 -5.11 9.44
CA PRO A 181 -13.71 -3.81 9.19
C PRO A 181 -13.14 -2.75 10.14
N ALA A 182 -12.93 -1.53 9.65
CA ALA A 182 -12.39 -0.45 10.45
C ALA A 182 -12.87 0.90 9.93
N LEU A 183 -13.24 1.79 10.85
CA LEU A 183 -13.58 3.18 10.56
C LEU A 183 -12.47 4.07 11.14
N VAL A 184 -11.42 4.32 10.35
CA VAL A 184 -10.25 5.09 10.78
C VAL A 184 -10.14 6.34 9.92
N LEU A 185 -10.09 7.50 10.57
CA LEU A 185 -9.98 8.81 9.95
C LEU A 185 -8.59 9.39 10.19
N VAL A 186 -8.12 10.26 9.30
CA VAL A 186 -6.84 10.98 9.43
C VAL A 186 -7.11 12.49 9.54
N PRO A 187 -7.38 13.01 10.76
CA PRO A 187 -7.85 14.38 10.92
C PRO A 187 -6.89 15.44 10.38
N SER A 188 -5.57 15.24 10.51
CA SER A 188 -4.60 16.20 9.98
C SER A 188 -4.79 16.44 8.48
N ASN A 189 -5.00 15.38 7.72
CA ASN A 189 -5.16 15.47 6.26
C ASN A 189 -6.51 16.10 5.89
N ILE A 190 -7.56 15.77 6.65
CA ILE A 190 -8.91 16.30 6.48
C ILE A 190 -8.94 17.80 6.79
N ASP A 191 -8.33 18.20 7.90
CA ASP A 191 -8.25 19.58 8.37
C ASP A 191 -7.44 20.45 7.38
N THR A 192 -6.26 19.97 6.92
CA THR A 192 -5.46 20.66 5.89
C THR A 192 -6.22 20.83 4.58
N PHE A 193 -6.88 19.77 4.09
CA PHE A 193 -7.67 19.87 2.86
C PHE A 193 -8.85 20.85 3.00
N ALA A 194 -9.54 20.83 4.14
CA ALA A 194 -10.63 21.76 4.40
C ALA A 194 -10.13 23.22 4.38
N GLU A 195 -8.96 23.49 4.95
CA GLU A 195 -8.34 24.82 4.94
C GLU A 195 -7.97 25.26 3.51
N GLU A 196 -7.26 24.41 2.74
CA GLU A 196 -6.84 24.70 1.36
C GLU A 196 -8.01 25.07 0.44
N TRP A 197 -9.14 24.41 0.61
CA TRP A 197 -10.35 24.62 -0.20
C TRP A 197 -11.37 25.56 0.45
N SER A 198 -11.04 26.16 1.60
CA SER A 198 -11.92 27.06 2.36
C SER A 198 -13.28 26.42 2.68
N ILE A 199 -13.29 25.13 3.01
CA ILE A 199 -14.46 24.34 3.39
C ILE A 199 -14.63 24.41 4.91
N GLN A 200 -15.88 24.49 5.39
CA GLN A 200 -16.14 24.41 6.83
C GLN A 200 -15.77 23.02 7.37
N LEU A 201 -15.05 23.01 8.50
CA LEU A 201 -14.39 21.80 8.97
C LEU A 201 -15.37 20.66 9.30
N ASP A 202 -16.48 20.98 9.97
CA ASP A 202 -17.50 19.98 10.31
C ASP A 202 -18.23 19.45 9.06
N GLU A 203 -18.37 20.27 8.00
CA GLU A 203 -18.94 19.82 6.73
C GLU A 203 -17.99 18.84 6.03
N MET A 204 -16.69 19.14 6.00
CA MET A 204 -15.69 18.21 5.46
C MET A 204 -15.65 16.89 6.24
N ARG A 205 -15.72 16.95 7.58
CA ARG A 205 -15.77 15.76 8.43
C ARG A 205 -17.01 14.90 8.16
N LEU A 206 -18.19 15.52 8.02
CA LEU A 206 -19.43 14.82 7.67
C LEU A 206 -19.33 14.16 6.28
N TRP A 207 -18.73 14.85 5.30
CA TRP A 207 -18.52 14.29 3.96
C TRP A 207 -17.62 13.05 4.01
N VAL A 208 -16.48 13.12 4.71
CA VAL A 208 -15.56 11.98 4.86
C VAL A 208 -16.22 10.83 5.62
N LEU A 209 -16.95 11.12 6.70
CA LEU A 209 -17.67 10.09 7.44
C LEU A 209 -18.73 9.39 6.59
N ALA A 210 -19.46 10.14 5.74
CA ALA A 210 -20.39 9.55 4.78
C ALA A 210 -19.67 8.61 3.80
N HIS A 211 -18.50 9.02 3.29
CA HIS A 211 -17.67 8.20 2.41
C HIS A 211 -17.20 6.91 3.07
N GLU A 212 -16.62 7.02 4.26
CA GLU A 212 -16.07 5.87 4.97
C GLU A 212 -17.17 4.90 5.43
N LEU A 213 -18.32 5.41 5.88
CA LEU A 213 -19.46 4.57 6.26
C LEU A 213 -20.10 3.91 5.04
N ALA A 214 -20.17 4.58 3.88
CA ALA A 214 -20.65 3.98 2.65
C ALA A 214 -19.73 2.84 2.19
N GLY A 215 -18.40 3.05 2.23
CA GLY A 215 -17.41 2.01 1.93
C GLY A 215 -17.47 0.84 2.92
N LEU A 216 -17.56 1.12 4.21
CA LEU A 216 -17.73 0.11 5.27
C LEU A 216 -18.98 -0.75 5.04
N THR A 217 -20.10 -0.12 4.70
CA THR A 217 -21.38 -0.81 4.46
C THR A 217 -21.38 -1.59 3.16
N LEU A 218 -20.76 -1.05 2.10
CA LEU A 218 -20.66 -1.76 0.83
C LEU A 218 -19.81 -3.04 0.99
N PHE A 219 -18.70 -2.95 1.72
CA PHE A 219 -17.83 -4.09 1.98
C PHE A 219 -18.28 -5.00 3.13
N SER A 220 -19.36 -4.68 3.85
CA SER A 220 -20.04 -5.66 4.71
C SER A 220 -20.95 -6.61 3.94
N VAL A 221 -21.11 -6.43 2.63
CA VAL A 221 -21.80 -7.37 1.74
C VAL A 221 -20.80 -8.41 1.22
N ASP A 222 -20.85 -9.62 1.78
CA ASP A 222 -19.83 -10.68 1.59
C ASP A 222 -19.47 -10.92 0.12
N HIS A 223 -20.46 -11.11 -0.76
CA HIS A 223 -20.20 -11.42 -2.16
C HIS A 223 -19.51 -10.28 -2.93
N ILE A 224 -19.69 -9.02 -2.52
CA ILE A 224 -19.00 -7.87 -3.11
C ILE A 224 -17.55 -7.84 -2.63
N ALA A 225 -17.35 -7.97 -1.31
CA ALA A 225 -16.03 -7.98 -0.70
C ALA A 225 -15.18 -9.15 -1.21
N ASP A 226 -15.74 -10.36 -1.28
CA ASP A 226 -15.05 -11.57 -1.73
C ASP A 226 -14.70 -11.50 -3.22
N HIS A 227 -15.59 -10.98 -4.05
CA HIS A 227 -15.33 -10.84 -5.48
C HIS A 227 -14.15 -9.87 -5.74
N LEU A 228 -14.17 -8.70 -5.10
CA LEU A 228 -13.11 -7.71 -5.27
C LEU A 228 -11.79 -8.20 -4.65
N ARG A 229 -11.83 -8.81 -3.47
CA ARG A 229 -10.65 -9.45 -2.85
C ARG A 229 -10.05 -10.52 -3.75
N SER A 230 -10.87 -11.37 -4.36
CA SER A 230 -10.42 -12.41 -5.30
C SER A 230 -9.77 -11.83 -6.55
N LEU A 231 -10.31 -10.75 -7.12
CA LEU A 231 -9.72 -10.06 -8.27
C LEU A 231 -8.36 -9.47 -7.91
N VAL A 232 -8.25 -8.77 -6.77
CA VAL A 232 -7.00 -8.18 -6.29
C VAL A 232 -5.95 -9.26 -6.02
N GLN A 233 -6.31 -10.35 -5.32
CA GLN A 233 -5.40 -11.45 -5.04
C GLN A 233 -4.88 -12.12 -6.32
N ARG A 234 -5.75 -12.37 -7.31
CA ARG A 234 -5.32 -12.92 -8.61
C ARG A 234 -4.41 -11.97 -9.36
N HIS A 235 -4.72 -10.68 -9.36
CA HIS A 235 -3.89 -9.68 -10.01
C HIS A 235 -2.50 -9.57 -9.38
N VAL A 236 -2.43 -9.61 -8.04
CA VAL A 236 -1.18 -9.59 -7.27
C VAL A 236 -0.38 -10.89 -7.45
N GLY A 237 -1.03 -12.06 -7.44
CA GLY A 237 -0.37 -13.35 -7.68
C GLY A 237 0.13 -13.55 -9.12
N ALA A 238 -0.36 -12.74 -10.06
CA ALA A 238 0.02 -12.79 -11.47
C ALA A 238 1.24 -11.92 -11.82
N PHE A 239 1.84 -11.22 -10.84
CA PHE A 239 3.12 -10.53 -11.04
C PHE A 239 4.23 -11.52 -11.39
N ARG A 240 5.07 -11.15 -12.36
CA ARG A 240 6.24 -11.93 -12.77
C ARG A 240 7.47 -11.01 -12.78
N PRO A 241 8.62 -11.46 -12.25
CA PRO A 241 9.87 -10.71 -12.39
C PRO A 241 10.22 -10.58 -13.87
N ASP A 242 10.58 -9.37 -14.32
CA ASP A 242 11.09 -9.15 -15.67
C ASP A 242 12.49 -8.50 -15.57
N PRO A 243 13.57 -9.30 -15.68
CA PRO A 243 14.93 -8.79 -15.66
C PRO A 243 15.22 -7.80 -16.80
N SER A 244 14.55 -7.95 -17.96
CA SER A 244 14.73 -7.06 -19.10
C SER A 244 14.07 -5.69 -18.89
N ALA A 245 13.02 -5.63 -18.08
CA ALA A 245 12.30 -4.38 -17.78
C ALA A 245 13.16 -3.36 -17.04
N ILE A 246 14.03 -3.82 -16.15
CA ILE A 246 14.97 -2.95 -15.43
C ILE A 246 15.96 -2.34 -16.42
N THR A 247 16.53 -3.16 -17.32
CA THR A 247 17.43 -2.68 -18.37
C THR A 247 16.75 -1.72 -19.33
N ASP A 248 15.52 -2.00 -19.75
CA ASP A 248 14.74 -1.16 -20.66
C ASP A 248 14.34 0.16 -19.99
N LYS A 249 13.93 0.13 -18.71
CA LYS A 249 13.62 1.34 -17.93
C LYS A 249 14.87 2.19 -17.72
N LEU A 250 16.01 1.59 -17.38
CA LEU A 250 17.29 2.28 -17.23
C LEU A 250 17.83 2.86 -18.55
N THR A 251 17.50 2.28 -19.69
CA THR A 251 17.83 2.86 -21.01
C THR A 251 16.82 3.92 -21.45
N SER A 252 15.55 3.81 -21.04
CA SER A 252 14.50 4.78 -21.34
C SER A 252 14.56 6.04 -20.45
N LEU A 253 15.05 5.90 -19.23
CA LEU A 253 15.53 7.01 -18.42
C LEU A 253 16.78 7.49 -19.13
N GLU A 254 16.64 8.47 -20.02
CA GLU A 254 17.79 9.22 -20.52
C GLU A 254 18.54 9.71 -19.28
N MET A 255 19.61 9.01 -18.91
CA MET A 255 20.46 9.42 -17.82
C MET A 255 21.03 10.77 -18.23
N ASP A 256 20.45 11.85 -17.73
CA ASP A 256 21.02 13.16 -17.87
C ASP A 256 22.41 13.10 -17.22
N GLN A 257 23.44 12.98 -18.06
CA GLN A 257 24.82 12.76 -17.66
C GLN A 257 25.36 13.92 -16.80
N SER A 258 24.59 15.00 -16.67
CA SER A 258 24.91 16.14 -15.83
C SER A 258 24.71 15.89 -14.32
N ASP A 259 23.82 14.98 -13.91
CA ASP A 259 23.64 14.59 -12.50
C ASP A 259 23.20 13.12 -12.30
N PRO A 260 24.15 12.17 -12.34
CA PRO A 260 23.88 10.75 -12.15
C PRO A 260 23.23 10.41 -10.81
N MET A 261 23.46 11.23 -9.78
CA MET A 261 22.89 11.02 -8.44
C MET A 261 21.40 11.34 -8.42
N ALA A 262 20.96 12.41 -9.09
CA ALA A 262 19.56 12.78 -9.17
C ALA A 262 18.73 11.80 -10.02
N ALA A 263 19.28 11.34 -11.14
CA ALA A 263 18.64 10.31 -11.98
C ALA A 263 18.49 8.98 -11.24
N MET A 264 19.52 8.60 -10.47
CA MET A 264 19.47 7.44 -9.57
C MET A 264 18.38 7.65 -8.50
N GLN A 265 18.31 8.82 -7.87
CA GLN A 265 17.27 9.17 -6.90
C GLN A 265 15.84 9.04 -7.48
N ALA A 266 15.63 9.45 -8.72
CA ALA A 266 14.35 9.36 -9.41
C ALA A 266 13.98 7.90 -9.76
N ALA A 267 14.95 7.11 -10.25
CA ALA A 267 14.75 5.69 -10.56
C ALA A 267 14.45 4.86 -9.30
N PHE A 268 15.15 5.11 -8.20
CA PHE A 268 14.87 4.49 -6.89
C PHE A 268 13.65 5.10 -6.19
N GLY A 269 13.06 6.16 -6.72
CA GLY A 269 11.81 6.76 -6.24
C GLY A 269 10.57 6.16 -6.91
N ASP A 270 10.74 5.52 -8.07
CA ASP A 270 9.66 4.87 -8.83
C ASP A 270 9.47 3.42 -8.36
N PRO A 271 8.35 3.10 -7.68
CA PRO A 271 8.07 1.74 -7.22
C PRO A 271 8.03 0.72 -8.35
N GLU A 272 7.63 1.09 -9.57
CA GLU A 272 7.58 0.14 -10.70
C GLU A 272 8.98 -0.27 -11.15
N VAL A 273 9.91 0.68 -11.16
CA VAL A 273 11.33 0.43 -11.49
C VAL A 273 12.00 -0.37 -10.37
N LEU A 274 11.71 -0.05 -9.11
CA LEU A 274 12.20 -0.81 -7.95
C LEU A 274 11.72 -2.26 -7.92
N LEU A 275 10.48 -2.50 -8.38
CA LEU A 275 9.86 -3.81 -8.37
C LEU A 275 10.22 -4.64 -9.62
N GLY A 276 10.83 -4.03 -10.65
CA GLY A 276 11.25 -4.74 -11.87
C GLY A 276 10.12 -5.53 -12.53
N ALA A 277 8.90 -5.05 -12.38
CA ALA A 277 7.69 -5.81 -12.67
C ALA A 277 7.05 -5.30 -13.97
N VAL A 278 6.85 -6.18 -14.94
CA VAL A 278 6.06 -5.90 -16.14
C VAL A 278 4.71 -6.59 -16.03
N ARG A 279 3.68 -5.95 -16.58
CA ARG A 279 2.33 -6.50 -16.64
C ARG A 279 2.34 -7.81 -17.41
N SER A 280 2.09 -8.93 -16.73
CA SER A 280 2.01 -10.25 -17.37
C SER A 280 0.77 -10.37 -18.27
N PRO A 281 0.74 -11.29 -19.26
CA PRO A 281 -0.45 -11.52 -20.09
C PRO A 281 -1.69 -11.89 -19.25
N GLU A 282 -1.49 -12.59 -18.13
CA GLU A 282 -2.54 -12.90 -17.16
C GLU A 282 -3.08 -11.63 -16.48
N GLN A 283 -2.20 -10.70 -16.08
CA GLN A 283 -2.61 -9.41 -15.53
C GLN A 283 -3.40 -8.58 -16.54
N GLN A 284 -2.97 -8.54 -17.81
CA GLN A 284 -3.67 -7.83 -18.88
C GLN A 284 -5.07 -8.41 -19.13
N ALA A 285 -5.24 -9.73 -19.01
CA ALA A 285 -6.54 -10.38 -19.15
C ALA A 285 -7.49 -10.10 -17.96
N LEU A 286 -6.94 -9.87 -16.76
CA LEU A 286 -7.71 -9.54 -15.55
C LEU A 286 -8.06 -8.05 -15.44
N GLU A 287 -7.26 -7.17 -16.04
CA GLU A 287 -7.36 -5.70 -15.95
C GLU A 287 -8.79 -5.19 -16.21
N PRO A 288 -9.49 -5.56 -17.31
CA PRO A 288 -10.85 -5.06 -17.54
C PRO A 288 -11.86 -5.46 -16.46
N GLN A 289 -11.68 -6.62 -15.84
CA GLN A 289 -12.56 -7.09 -14.76
C GLN A 289 -12.29 -6.36 -13.45
N LEU A 290 -11.01 -6.18 -13.12
CA LEU A 290 -10.61 -5.43 -11.93
C LEU A 290 -11.03 -3.96 -12.04
N ASP A 291 -10.78 -3.33 -13.19
CA ASP A 291 -11.18 -1.94 -13.46
C ASP A 291 -12.68 -1.75 -13.35
N ALA A 292 -13.47 -2.65 -13.96
CA ALA A 292 -14.93 -2.59 -13.86
C ALA A 292 -15.40 -2.74 -12.40
N ALA A 293 -14.84 -3.68 -11.65
CA ALA A 293 -15.21 -3.90 -10.26
C ALA A 293 -14.84 -2.70 -9.36
N VAL A 294 -13.66 -2.13 -9.54
CA VAL A 294 -13.19 -0.93 -8.82
C VAL A 294 -14.04 0.29 -9.21
N ALA A 295 -14.29 0.50 -10.50
CA ALA A 295 -15.09 1.62 -10.98
C ALA A 295 -16.54 1.58 -10.46
N VAL A 296 -17.17 0.38 -10.46
CA VAL A 296 -18.51 0.20 -9.87
C VAL A 296 -18.49 0.46 -8.37
N THR A 297 -17.47 -0.02 -7.67
CA THR A 297 -17.33 0.21 -6.22
C THR A 297 -17.21 1.70 -5.90
N ILE A 298 -16.30 2.41 -6.56
CA ILE A 298 -16.10 3.86 -6.39
C ILE A 298 -17.38 4.61 -6.77
N GLY A 299 -17.98 4.29 -7.92
CA GLY A 299 -19.19 4.94 -8.40
C GLY A 299 -20.39 4.75 -7.46
N ALA A 300 -20.53 3.57 -6.86
CA ALA A 300 -21.57 3.30 -5.87
C ALA A 300 -21.35 4.12 -4.59
N ILE A 301 -20.11 4.15 -4.07
CA ILE A 301 -19.76 4.96 -2.89
C ILE A 301 -20.00 6.44 -3.18
N ASP A 302 -19.50 6.98 -4.29
CA ASP A 302 -19.65 8.39 -4.65
C ASP A 302 -21.13 8.78 -4.80
N TRP A 303 -21.96 7.91 -5.39
CA TRP A 303 -23.40 8.14 -5.49
C TRP A 303 -24.08 8.23 -4.12
N VAL A 304 -23.74 7.32 -3.19
CA VAL A 304 -24.24 7.37 -1.81
C VAL A 304 -23.78 8.64 -1.11
N VAL A 305 -22.50 9.00 -1.25
CA VAL A 305 -21.91 10.19 -0.62
C VAL A 305 -22.57 11.46 -1.13
N ASP A 306 -22.79 11.59 -2.44
CA ASP A 306 -23.48 12.74 -3.01
C ASP A 306 -24.92 12.85 -2.45
N ALA A 307 -25.65 11.73 -2.39
CA ALA A 307 -27.02 11.70 -1.88
C ALA A 307 -27.11 12.02 -0.37
N VAL A 308 -26.17 11.52 0.44
CA VAL A 308 -26.07 11.80 1.88
C VAL A 308 -25.64 13.25 2.13
N SER A 309 -24.62 13.72 1.42
CA SER A 309 -24.03 15.05 1.62
C SER A 309 -25.04 16.17 1.36
N VAL A 310 -25.89 16.04 0.32
CA VAL A 310 -26.97 17.02 0.07
C VAL A 310 -27.93 17.12 1.26
N ARG A 311 -28.17 16.04 2.00
CA ARG A 311 -29.09 16.02 3.15
C ARG A 311 -28.48 16.59 4.42
N ILE A 312 -27.20 16.31 4.70
CA ILE A 312 -26.55 16.67 5.98
C ILE A 312 -25.70 17.94 5.91
N ILE A 313 -25.19 18.30 4.73
CA ILE A 313 -24.36 19.49 4.49
C ILE A 313 -25.16 20.58 3.79
N GLY A 314 -26.03 20.20 2.85
CA GLY A 314 -26.85 21.16 2.08
C GLY A 314 -26.06 21.81 0.93
N GLY A 315 -26.17 23.13 0.79
CA GLY A 315 -25.69 23.86 -0.40
C GLY A 315 -24.19 23.73 -0.69
N ASN A 316 -23.37 23.52 0.33
CA ASN A 316 -21.91 23.39 0.19
C ASN A 316 -21.47 21.99 -0.27
N ALA A 317 -22.37 20.99 -0.29
CA ALA A 317 -22.03 19.62 -0.68
C ALA A 317 -21.39 19.53 -2.08
N LEU A 318 -21.86 20.33 -3.04
CA LEU A 318 -21.32 20.36 -4.41
C LEU A 318 -19.91 20.94 -4.47
N GLN A 319 -19.59 21.92 -3.63
CA GLN A 319 -18.23 22.49 -3.54
C GLN A 319 -17.25 21.44 -3.02
N ILE A 320 -17.63 20.69 -1.98
CA ILE A 320 -16.82 19.61 -1.42
C ILE A 320 -16.60 18.50 -2.45
N ALA A 321 -17.67 18.06 -3.13
CA ALA A 321 -17.60 17.04 -4.16
C ALA A 321 -16.68 17.44 -5.32
N GLU A 322 -16.74 18.69 -5.79
CA GLU A 322 -15.86 19.21 -6.84
C GLU A 322 -14.40 19.28 -6.38
N ALA A 323 -14.15 19.76 -5.16
CA ALA A 323 -12.80 19.82 -4.59
C ALA A 323 -12.14 18.43 -4.53
N VAL A 324 -12.88 17.42 -4.05
CA VAL A 324 -12.38 16.04 -3.96
C VAL A 324 -12.16 15.43 -5.35
N ARG A 325 -13.07 15.66 -6.31
CA ARG A 325 -12.90 15.18 -7.69
C ARG A 325 -11.65 15.75 -8.35
N ARG A 326 -11.37 17.04 -8.15
CA ARG A 326 -10.13 17.67 -8.66
C ARG A 326 -8.89 17.04 -8.07
N ARG A 327 -8.88 16.84 -6.75
CA ARG A 327 -7.77 16.14 -6.06
C ARG A 327 -7.54 14.75 -6.63
N ARG A 328 -8.59 13.98 -6.92
CA ARG A 328 -8.50 12.64 -7.54
C ARG A 328 -7.97 12.70 -8.98
N ALA A 329 -8.39 13.71 -9.77
CA ALA A 329 -7.95 13.86 -11.15
C ALA A 329 -6.48 14.27 -11.27
N GLU A 330 -5.99 15.15 -10.41
CA GLU A 330 -4.57 15.57 -10.35
C GLU A 330 -3.64 14.43 -9.89
N THR A 331 -4.20 13.35 -9.32
CA THR A 331 -3.44 12.25 -8.74
C THR A 331 -3.54 10.92 -9.50
N SER A 332 -4.35 10.83 -10.57
CA SER A 332 -4.19 9.76 -11.55
C SER A 332 -2.95 10.06 -12.40
N PRO A 333 -1.95 9.15 -12.45
CA PRO A 333 -0.75 9.34 -13.25
C PRO A 333 -1.02 9.39 -14.76
#